data_AF-A0A450SZ53-F1
#
_entry.id   AF-A0A450SZ53-F1
#
_cell.length_a   1.000
_cell.length_b   1.000
_cell.length_c   1.000
_cell.angle_alpha   90.00
_cell.angle_beta   90.00
_cell.angle_gamma   90.00
#
_symmetry.space_group_name_H-M   'P 1'
#
loop_
_entity.id
_entity.type
_entity.pdbx_description
1 polymer ?
#
loop_
_entity_poly.entity_id
_entity_poly.type
_entity_poly.pdbx_seq_one_letter_code
_entity_poly.pdbx_strand_id
1 'polypeptide(L)'
;RNLLQREGYEDLEAVLQEGREEGREMGRKAGLQEGERKGEVRGKEEGRKEKAVEMARAALVEGMEIGIVAKISGLSEGEVRGLTEG
;
A
#
# COMPACT_ATOMS: atom_id res chain seq x y z
N ARG A 1 -30.07 8.86 40.92
CA ARG A 1 -29.04 8.47 39.93
C ARG A 1 -28.47 9.71 39.29
N ASN A 2 -27.14 9.86 39.32
CA ASN A 2 -26.42 10.89 38.56
C ASN A 2 -26.42 10.54 37.05
N LEU A 3 -25.86 11.42 36.21
CA LEU A 3 -25.82 11.22 34.76
C LEU A 3 -25.11 9.91 34.39
N LEU A 4 -23.95 9.64 34.98
CA LEU A 4 -23.16 8.42 34.73
C LEU A 4 -23.98 7.14 34.94
N GLN A 5 -24.68 7.03 36.08
CA GLN A 5 -25.52 5.88 36.40
C GLN A 5 -26.79 5.79 35.56
N ARG A 6 -27.23 6.87 34.90
CA ARG A 6 -28.32 6.84 33.92
C ARG A 6 -27.84 6.28 32.58
N GLU A 7 -26.60 6.58 32.20
CA GLU A 7 -25.93 6.03 31.02
C GLU A 7 -25.39 4.60 31.25
N GLY A 8 -25.53 4.04 32.46
CA GLY A 8 -25.14 2.66 32.77
C GLY A 8 -23.75 2.52 33.41
N TYR A 9 -23.04 3.62 33.64
CA TYR A 9 -21.74 3.62 34.31
C TYR A 9 -21.87 3.56 35.83
N GLU A 10 -21.01 2.75 36.43
CA GLU A 10 -20.92 2.64 37.89
C GLU A 10 -20.28 3.90 38.50
N ASP A 11 -19.19 4.38 37.89
CA ASP A 11 -18.44 5.56 38.30
C ASP A 11 -17.68 6.21 37.13
N LEU A 12 -16.83 7.20 37.45
CA LEU A 12 -16.00 7.89 36.46
C LEU A 12 -14.85 7.00 35.93
N GLU A 13 -14.35 6.07 36.72
CA GLU A 13 -13.26 5.18 36.32
C GLU A 13 -13.72 4.25 35.19
N ALA A 14 -14.94 3.71 35.29
CA ALA A 14 -15.58 2.94 34.23
C ALA A 14 -15.64 3.70 32.89
N VAL A 15 -16.04 4.98 32.91
CA VAL A 15 -16.08 5.84 31.72
C VAL A 15 -14.69 6.03 31.12
N LEU A 16 -13.69 6.29 31.97
CA LEU A 16 -12.31 6.52 31.52
C LEU A 16 -11.69 5.23 30.96
N GLN A 17 -12.03 4.08 31.52
CA GLN A 17 -11.59 2.79 31.03
C GLN A 17 -12.19 2.51 29.64
N GLU A 18 -13.51 2.66 29.49
CA GLU A 18 -14.17 2.46 28.20
C GLU A 18 -13.61 3.39 27.13
N GLY A 19 -13.46 4.69 27.41
CA GLY A 19 -12.87 5.63 26.46
C GLY A 19 -11.43 5.29 26.06
N ARG A 20 -10.63 4.69 26.97
CA ARG A 20 -9.28 4.17 26.65
C ARG A 20 -9.35 2.93 25.78
N GLU A 21 -10.27 2.02 26.05
CA GLU A 21 -10.47 0.80 25.27
C GLU A 21 -10.96 1.12 23.85
N GLU A 22 -11.98 1.98 23.72
CA GLU A 22 -12.46 2.51 22.44
C GLU A 22 -11.34 3.22 21.67
N GLY A 23 -10.58 4.09 22.34
CA GLY A 23 -9.45 4.79 21.72
C GLY A 23 -8.39 3.83 21.18
N ARG A 24 -8.07 2.77 21.93
CA ARG A 24 -7.13 1.72 21.47
C ARG A 24 -7.70 0.92 20.31
N GLU A 25 -8.98 0.57 20.36
CA GLU A 25 -9.63 -0.18 19.28
C GLU A 25 -9.68 0.63 17.99
N MET A 26 -10.10 1.90 18.07
CA MET A 26 -10.11 2.82 16.94
C MET A 26 -8.70 3.00 16.36
N GLY A 27 -7.70 3.21 17.22
CA GLY A 27 -6.30 3.33 16.79
C GLY A 27 -5.80 2.08 16.08
N ARG A 28 -6.09 0.88 16.61
CA ARG A 28 -5.72 -0.39 15.98
C ARG A 28 -6.41 -0.56 14.62
N LYS A 29 -7.70 -0.26 14.54
CA LYS A 29 -8.49 -0.40 13.30
C LYS A 29 -8.00 0.58 12.22
N ALA A 30 -7.75 1.83 12.58
CA ALA A 30 -7.21 2.84 11.68
C ALA A 30 -5.81 2.43 11.17
N GLY A 31 -4.93 1.99 12.08
CA GLY A 31 -3.57 1.55 11.73
C GLY A 31 -3.55 0.35 10.79
N LEU A 32 -4.41 -0.66 11.03
CA LEU A 32 -4.54 -1.80 10.13
C LEU A 32 -5.04 -1.38 8.74
N GLN A 33 -6.10 -0.57 8.67
CA GLN A 33 -6.66 -0.12 7.40
C GLN A 33 -5.67 0.73 6.60
N GLU A 34 -4.92 1.61 7.28
CA GLU A 34 -3.88 2.41 6.63
C GLU A 34 -2.73 1.53 6.13
N GLY A 35 -2.30 0.56 6.94
CA GLY A 35 -1.27 -0.41 6.59
C GLY A 35 -1.64 -1.24 5.36
N GLU A 36 -2.86 -1.81 5.34
CA GLU A 36 -3.37 -2.58 4.20
C GLU A 36 -3.42 -1.73 2.93
N ARG A 37 -3.96 -0.51 3.00
CA ARG A 37 -4.03 0.40 1.85
C ARG A 37 -2.64 0.74 1.31
N LYS A 38 -1.71 1.09 2.20
CA LYS A 38 -0.32 1.42 1.80
C LYS A 38 0.37 0.20 1.18
N GLY A 39 0.19 -0.98 1.77
CA GLY A 39 0.73 -2.24 1.26
C GLY A 39 0.18 -2.59 -0.12
N GLU A 40 -1.13 -2.47 -0.32
CA GLU A 40 -1.77 -2.75 -1.60
C GLU A 40 -1.29 -1.80 -2.71
N VAL A 41 -1.22 -0.49 -2.42
CA VAL A 41 -0.73 0.51 -3.38
C VAL A 41 0.71 0.23 -3.76
N ARG A 42 1.58 0.02 -2.76
CA ARG A 42 3.01 -0.25 -2.98
C ARG A 42 3.20 -1.54 -3.77
N GLY A 43 2.55 -2.63 -3.37
CA GLY A 43 2.65 -3.92 -4.06
C GLY A 43 2.15 -3.86 -5.51
N LYS A 44 1.06 -3.12 -5.78
CA LYS A 44 0.58 -2.90 -7.16
C LYS A 44 1.57 -2.10 -8.00
N GLU A 45 2.22 -1.09 -7.42
CA GLU A 45 3.19 -0.27 -8.14
C GLU A 45 4.49 -1.06 -8.42
N GLU A 46 5.03 -1.73 -7.41
CA GLU A 46 6.22 -2.59 -7.52
C GLU A 46 5.97 -3.70 -8.55
N GLY A 47 4.86 -4.44 -8.44
CA GLY A 47 4.54 -5.50 -9.40
C GLY A 47 4.32 -5.01 -10.83
N ARG A 48 3.77 -3.80 -11.04
CA ARG A 48 3.67 -3.19 -12.38
C ARG A 48 5.04 -2.86 -12.96
N LYS A 49 5.94 -2.30 -12.15
CA LYS A 49 7.32 -1.97 -12.56
C LYS A 49 8.11 -3.23 -12.88
N GLU A 50 8.06 -4.24 -12.00
CA GLU A 50 8.71 -5.53 -12.21
C GLU A 50 8.25 -6.18 -13.51
N LYS A 51 6.93 -6.23 -13.74
CA LYS A 51 6.37 -6.77 -14.99
C LYS A 51 6.83 -5.99 -16.22
N ALA A 52 6.85 -4.66 -16.16
CA ALA A 52 7.32 -3.83 -17.26
C ALA A 52 8.80 -4.13 -17.60
N VAL A 53 9.65 -4.27 -16.59
CA VAL A 53 11.06 -4.61 -16.74
C VAL A 53 11.22 -6.04 -17.30
N GLU A 54 10.48 -7.02 -16.79
CA GLU A 54 10.52 -8.40 -17.27
C GLU A 54 10.12 -8.48 -18.75
N MET A 55 9.01 -7.83 -19.13
CA MET A 55 8.56 -7.75 -20.51
C MET A 55 9.61 -7.08 -21.41
N ALA A 56 10.22 -5.99 -20.94
CA ALA A 56 11.25 -5.29 -21.69
C ALA A 56 12.49 -6.18 -21.92
N ARG A 57 12.95 -6.88 -20.89
CA ARG A 57 14.09 -7.82 -20.99
C ARG A 57 13.80 -8.95 -21.96
N ALA A 58 12.62 -9.57 -21.86
CA ALA A 58 12.23 -10.64 -22.78
C ALA A 58 12.22 -10.17 -24.24
N ALA A 59 11.64 -8.99 -24.50
CA ALA A 59 11.58 -8.43 -25.85
C ALA A 59 12.98 -8.06 -26.41
N LEU A 60 13.89 -7.57 -25.56
CA LEU A 60 15.28 -7.30 -25.95
C LEU A 60 16.05 -8.59 -26.28
N VAL A 61 15.82 -9.67 -25.52
CA VAL A 61 16.42 -11.00 -25.80
C VAL A 61 15.97 -11.53 -27.17
N GLU A 62 14.71 -11.29 -27.54
CA GLU A 62 14.18 -11.59 -28.87
C GLU A 62 14.68 -10.64 -29.98
N GLY A 63 15.56 -9.70 -29.66
CA GLY A 63 16.18 -8.79 -30.62
C GLY A 63 15.30 -7.64 -31.07
N MET A 64 14.23 -7.32 -30.33
CA MET A 64 13.37 -6.18 -30.66
C MET A 64 14.08 -4.84 -30.47
N GLU A 65 13.78 -3.88 -31.33
CA GLU A 65 14.31 -2.52 -31.23
C GLU A 65 13.84 -1.80 -29.96
N ILE A 66 14.73 -1.03 -29.34
CA ILE A 66 14.49 -0.29 -28.09
C ILE A 66 13.19 0.52 -28.11
N GLY A 67 12.89 1.22 -29.22
CA GLY A 67 11.67 2.02 -29.34
C GLY A 67 10.39 1.17 -29.30
N ILE A 68 10.41 -0.02 -29.89
CA ILE A 68 9.29 -0.98 -29.85
C ILE A 68 9.16 -1.56 -28.44
N VAL A 69 10.28 -1.93 -27.82
CA VAL A 69 10.32 -2.44 -26.44
C VAL A 69 9.76 -1.42 -25.45
N ALA A 70 10.18 -0.16 -25.56
CA ALA A 70 9.68 0.95 -24.74
C ALA A 70 8.15 1.08 -24.85
N LYS A 71 7.62 1.04 -26.09
CA LYS A 71 6.19 1.12 -26.34
C LYS A 71 5.39 -0.05 -25.74
N ILE A 72 5.90 -1.29 -25.84
CA ILE A 72 5.21 -2.49 -25.36
C ILE A 72 5.28 -2.62 -23.84
N SER A 73 6.44 -2.34 -23.25
CA SER A 73 6.67 -2.42 -21.80
C SER A 73 6.09 -1.24 -21.02
N GLY A 74 5.86 -0.10 -21.70
CA GLY A 74 5.46 1.15 -21.06
C GLY A 74 6.61 1.89 -20.37
N LEU A 75 7.86 1.48 -20.61
CA LEU A 75 9.07 2.15 -20.15
C LEU A 75 9.52 3.23 -21.15
N SER A 76 10.31 4.19 -20.68
CA SER A 76 11.03 5.10 -21.57
C SER A 76 12.20 4.41 -22.27
N GLU A 77 12.62 4.91 -23.44
CA GLU A 77 13.80 4.37 -24.12
C GLU A 77 15.07 4.43 -23.26
N GLY A 78 15.20 5.44 -22.40
CA GLY A 78 16.31 5.57 -21.46
C GLY A 78 16.33 4.44 -20.43
N GLU A 79 15.16 4.12 -19.85
CA GLU A 79 15.01 2.97 -18.95
C GLU A 79 15.34 1.66 -19.66
N VAL A 80 14.84 1.46 -20.89
CA VAL A 80 15.12 0.26 -21.69
C VAL A 80 16.61 0.13 -22.02
N ARG A 81 17.30 1.21 -22.41
CA ARG A 81 18.76 1.22 -22.62
C ARG A 81 19.51 0.82 -21.35
N GLY A 82 19.09 1.35 -20.20
CA GLY A 82 19.67 0.98 -18.91
C GLY A 82 19.53 -0.51 -18.56
N LEU A 83 18.55 -1.23 -19.13
CA LEU A 83 18.42 -2.68 -18.91
C LEU A 83 19.47 -3.50 -19.66
N THR A 84 20.12 -2.93 -20.68
CA THR A 84 21.17 -3.57 -21.49
C THR A 84 22.58 -3.28 -20.99
N GLU A 85 22.75 -2.26 -20.14
CA GLU A 85 24.04 -1.78 -19.66
C GLU A 85 24.43 -2.34 -18.27
N GLY A 86 23.73 -3.39 -17.80
CA GLY A 86 23.94 -4.03 -16.50
C GLY A 86 24.49 -5.45 -16.60
#